data_AF-A0A847XC09-F1
#
_entry.id   AF-A0A847XC09-F1
#
_cell.length_a   1.000
_cell.length_b   1.000
_cell.length_c   1.000
_cell.angle_alpha   90.00
_cell.angle_beta   90.00
_cell.angle_gamma   90.00
#
_symmetry.space_group_name_H-M   'P 1'
#
loop_
_entity.id
_entity.type
_entity.pdbx_description
1 polymer ?
#
loop_
_entity_poly.entity_id
_entity_poly.type
_entity_poly.pdbx_seq_one_letter_code
_entity_poly.pdbx_strand_id
1 'polypeptide(L)' 'MLKRQRQAYILDLLVRDKFVRVEDLAKDLNVSVVTIRRDISELD' A
#
# COMPACT_ATOMS: atom_id res chain seq x y z
N MET A 1 11.12 1.89 -3.87
CA MET A 1 10.03 1.35 -4.71
C MET A 1 9.26 2.51 -5.35
N LEU A 2 8.95 2.43 -6.64
CA LEU A 2 8.14 3.45 -7.33
C LEU A 2 6.67 3.37 -6.91
N LYS A 3 5.93 4.47 -7.03
CA LYS A 3 4.50 4.54 -6.67
C LYS A 3 3.67 3.41 -7.30
N ARG A 4 3.77 3.21 -8.63
CA ARG A 4 3.01 2.15 -9.33
C ARG A 4 3.33 0.74 -8.82
N GLN A 5 4.59 0.47 -8.49
CA GLN A 5 4.99 -0.82 -7.94
C GLN A 5 4.40 -1.03 -6.54
N ARG A 6 4.36 0.03 -5.73
CA ARG A 6 3.77 0.01 -4.39
C ARG A 6 2.26 -0.19 -4.44
N GLN A 7 1.59 0.50 -5.35
CA GLN A 7 0.15 0.33 -5.61
C GLN A 7 -0.18 -1.12 -6.02
N ALA A 8 0.56 -1.69 -6.98
CA ALA A 8 0.37 -3.09 -7.38
C ALA A 8 0.57 -4.06 -6.21
N TYR A 9 1.62 -3.85 -5.41
CA TYR A 9 1.89 -4.66 -4.22
C TYR A 9 0.77 -4.59 -3.17
N ILE A 10 0.22 -3.40 -2.92
CA ILE A 10 -0.92 -3.21 -2.00
C ILE A 10 -2.15 -3.99 -2.50
N LEU A 11 -2.43 -3.95 -3.80
CA LEU A 11 -3.55 -4.68 -4.41
C LEU A 11 -3.36 -6.21 -4.29
N ASP A 12 -2.16 -6.72 -4.56
CA ASP A 12 -1.86 -8.15 -4.45
C ASP A 12 -2.05 -8.66 -3.01
N LEU A 13 -1.64 -7.88 -2.01
CA LEU A 13 -1.88 -8.19 -0.61
C LEU A 13 -3.38 -8.21 -0.28
N LEU A 14 -4.15 -7.23 -0.76
CA LEU A 14 -5.60 -7.21 -0.54
C LEU A 14 -6.33 -8.40 -1.16
N VAL A 15 -5.88 -8.87 -2.33
CA VAL A 15 -6.43 -10.08 -2.96
C VAL A 15 -6.20 -11.31 -2.09
N ARG A 16 -5.01 -11.44 -1.50
CA ARG A 16 -4.58 -12.57 -0.66
C ARG A 16 -5.20 -12.54 0.73
N ASP A 17 -5.12 -11.40 1.41
CA ASP A 17 -5.36 -11.30 2.85
C ASP A 17 -6.73 -10.68 3.18
N LYS A 18 -7.48 -10.22 2.16
CA LYS A 18 -8.80 -9.56 2.22
C LYS A 18 -8.83 -8.22 2.92
N PHE A 19 -7.93 -7.98 3.86
CA PHE A 19 -7.72 -6.71 4.53
C PHE A 19 -6.24 -6.55 4.87
N VAL A 20 -5.78 -5.31 4.92
CA VAL A 20 -4.42 -4.95 5.34
C VAL A 20 -4.48 -3.70 6.20
N ARG A 21 -3.59 -3.60 7.18
CA ARG A 21 -3.43 -2.38 7.97
C ARG A 21 -2.46 -1.45 7.29
N VAL A 22 -2.81 -0.17 7.24
CA VAL A 22 -1.98 0.87 6.61
C VAL A 22 -0.66 1.05 7.36
N GLU A 23 -0.67 0.87 8.68
CA GLU A 23 0.50 0.96 9.54
C GLU A 23 1.52 -0.15 9.25
N ASP A 24 1.04 -1.36 8.94
CA ASP A 24 1.89 -2.50 8.62
C ASP A 24 2.50 -2.32 7.23
N LEU A 25 1.71 -1.89 6.24
CA LEU A 25 2.21 -1.52 4.91
C LEU A 25 3.29 -0.42 4.98
N ALA A 26 3.08 0.61 5.81
CA ALA A 26 4.02 1.70 5.97
C ALA A 26 5.37 1.20 6.53
N LYS A 27 5.33 0.29 7.51
CA LYS A 27 6.53 -0.35 8.08
C LYS A 27 7.23 -1.23 7.05
N ASP A 28 6.49 -2.14 6.40
CA ASP A 28 7.05 -3.12 5.47
C ASP A 28 7.70 -2.45 4.25
N LEU A 29 7.10 -1.36 3.77
CA LEU A 29 7.57 -0.62 2.60
C LEU A 29 8.52 0.53 2.96
N ASN A 30 8.80 0.74 4.25
CA ASN A 30 9.61 1.83 4.80
C ASN A 30 9.21 3.20 4.24
N VAL A 31 7.92 3.52 4.30
CA VAL A 31 7.33 4.80 3.89
C VAL A 31 6.39 5.33 4.96
N SER A 32 6.01 6.59 4.88
CA SER A 32 5.02 7.13 5.82
C SER A 32 3.61 6.58 5.55
N VAL A 33 2.80 6.52 6.60
CA VAL A 33 1.36 6.21 6.51
C VAL A 33 0.66 7.16 5.52
N VAL A 34 1.07 8.43 5.47
CA VAL A 34 0.53 9.42 4.52
C VAL A 34 0.83 9.04 3.08
N THR A 35 2.03 8.54 2.78
CA THR A 35 2.39 8.02 1.46
C THR A 35 1.50 6.85 1.06
N ILE A 36 1.28 5.88 1.96
CA ILE A 36 0.38 4.74 1.68
C ILE A 36 -1.06 5.22 1.43
N ARG A 37 -1.58 6.14 2.25
CA ARG A 37 -2.92 6.69 2.06
C ARG A 37 -3.06 7.43 0.73
N ARG A 38 -2.06 8.23 0.33
CA ARG A 38 -2.05 8.90 -0.97
C ARG A 38 -2.07 7.88 -2.11
N ASP A 39 -1.21 6.87 -2.03
CA ASP A 39 -1.16 5.81 -3.03
C ASP A 39 -2.50 5.09 -3.18
N ILE A 40 -3.19 4.80 -2.07
CA ILE A 40 -4.52 4.16 -2.06
C ILE A 40 -5.58 5.10 -2.63
N SER A 41 -5.57 6.39 -2.27
CA SER A 41 -6.53 7.37 -2.79
C SER A 41 -6.39 7.63 -4.29
N GLU A 42 -5.27 7.23 -4.87
CA GLU A 42 -4.93 7.37 -6.30
C GLU A 42 -4.94 6.00 -7.01
N LEU A 43 -5.63 5.00 -6.45
CA LEU A 43 -6.02 3.76 -7.13
C LEU A 43 -7.37 4.02 -7.81
N ASP A 44 -7.39 4.04 -9.14
CA ASP A 44 -8.61 4.08 -9.95
C ASP A 44 -9.33 2.73 -9.96
#